data_AF-A0A7D7ZSH0-F1
#
_entry.id   AF-A0A7D7ZSH0-F1
#
_cell.length_a   1.000
_cell.length_b   1.000
_cell.length_c   1.000
_cell.angle_alpha   90.00
_cell.angle_beta   90.00
_cell.angle_gamma   90.00
#
_symmetry.space_group_name_H-M   'P 1'
#
loop_
_entity.id
_entity.type
_entity.pdbx_description
1 polymer ?
#
loop_
_entity_poly.entity_id
_entity_poly.type
_entity_poly.pdbx_seq_one_letter_code
_entity_poly.pdbx_strand_id
1 'polypeptide(L)'
;MLTALFTTCEAILVEDISNQRVEILAPAEGTQLATGTITLNWQTLSNANSYHVQIATPGFTNATQILLDTTVTENRTSIALTTGTYQWRVRASNTAYATEYTTINFSVN
;
A
#
# COMPACT_ATOMS: atom_id res chain seq x y z
N MET A 1 24.22 -30.67 -39.58
CA MET A 1 24.14 -29.67 -38.49
C MET A 1 23.24 -28.55 -38.96
N LEU A 2 22.01 -28.48 -38.45
CA LEU A 2 21.19 -27.28 -38.55
C LEU A 2 20.96 -26.85 -37.10
N THR A 3 21.73 -25.85 -36.68
CA THR A 3 21.70 -25.28 -35.33
C THR A 3 20.34 -24.60 -35.15
N ALA A 4 19.46 -25.24 -34.37
CA ALA A 4 18.29 -24.56 -33.85
C ALA A 4 18.77 -23.51 -32.83
N LEU A 5 18.64 -22.24 -33.19
CA LEU A 5 18.78 -21.13 -32.26
C LEU A 5 17.52 -21.12 -31.39
N PHE A 6 17.56 -21.85 -30.28
CA PHE A 6 16.59 -21.65 -29.21
C PHE A 6 16.91 -20.32 -28.56
N THR A 7 16.16 -19.28 -28.94
CA THR A 7 16.16 -17.99 -28.26
C THR A 7 15.77 -18.21 -26.80
N THR A 8 16.75 -18.29 -25.90
CA THR A 8 16.52 -18.19 -24.46
C THR A 8 16.26 -16.73 -24.14
N CYS A 9 15.09 -16.22 -24.53
CA CYS A 9 14.47 -15.20 -23.70
C CYS A 9 13.89 -16.00 -22.53
N GLU A 10 14.71 -16.22 -21.51
CA GLU A 10 14.21 -16.78 -20.25
C GLU A 10 13.31 -15.69 -19.66
N ALA A 11 12.02 -15.77 -19.98
CA ALA A 11 11.04 -14.88 -19.38
C ALA A 11 11.10 -15.13 -17.88
N ILE A 12 11.63 -14.17 -17.13
CA ILE A 12 11.45 -14.13 -15.68
C ILE A 12 9.93 -14.09 -15.47
N LEU A 13 9.36 -15.22 -15.05
CA LEU A 13 7.95 -15.30 -14.70
C LEU A 13 7.78 -14.53 -13.39
N VAL A 14 7.25 -13.31 -13.49
CA VAL A 14 6.86 -12.51 -12.34
C VAL A 14 5.47 -12.96 -11.92
N GLU A 15 5.30 -13.31 -10.63
CA GLU A 15 3.99 -13.69 -10.10
C GLU A 15 3.01 -12.52 -10.20
N ASP A 16 1.80 -12.78 -10.70
CA ASP A 16 0.73 -11.80 -10.76
C ASP A 16 0.06 -11.65 -9.39
N ILE A 17 0.29 -10.49 -8.76
CA ILE A 17 -0.30 -10.14 -7.48
C ILE A 17 -1.57 -9.28 -7.62
N SER A 18 -2.04 -8.97 -8.82
CA SER A 18 -3.10 -7.96 -9.06
C SER A 18 -4.43 -8.32 -8.38
N ASN A 19 -4.72 -9.61 -8.24
CA ASN A 19 -5.91 -10.13 -7.58
C ASN A 19 -5.73 -10.38 -6.07
N GLN A 20 -4.53 -10.13 -5.53
CA GLN A 20 -4.29 -10.19 -4.08
C GLN A 20 -4.75 -8.89 -3.40
N ARG A 21 -4.85 -8.92 -2.08
CA ARG A 21 -5.27 -7.77 -1.27
C ARG A 21 -4.37 -7.62 -0.05
N VAL A 22 -3.88 -6.40 0.17
CA VAL A 22 -3.13 -6.06 1.37
C VAL A 22 -4.07 -6.04 2.58
N GLU A 23 -3.84 -6.88 3.58
CA GLU A 23 -4.62 -6.87 4.83
C GLU A 23 -4.11 -5.79 5.77
N ILE A 24 -4.97 -4.84 6.13
CA ILE A 24 -4.65 -3.78 7.08
C ILE A 24 -4.74 -4.29 8.51
N LEU A 25 -3.71 -4.01 9.32
CA LEU A 25 -3.65 -4.37 10.73
C LEU A 25 -3.98 -3.17 11.64
N ALA A 26 -3.43 -2.00 11.36
CA ALA A 26 -3.67 -0.81 12.17
C ALA A 26 -3.33 0.48 11.39
N PRO A 27 -4.02 1.61 11.62
CA PRO A 27 -5.34 1.70 12.25
C PRO A 27 -6.39 0.88 11.48
N ALA A 28 -7.31 0.24 12.19
CA ALA A 28 -8.43 -0.47 11.57
C ALA A 28 -9.57 0.50 11.21
N GLU A 29 -10.47 0.07 10.34
CA GLU A 29 -11.65 0.83 9.93
C GLU A 29 -12.43 1.38 11.14
N GLY A 30 -12.70 2.69 11.12
CA GLY A 30 -13.47 3.38 12.16
C GLY A 30 -12.74 3.61 13.49
N THR A 31 -11.44 3.28 13.59
CA THR A 31 -10.67 3.49 14.82
C THR A 31 -10.52 4.98 15.14
N GLN A 32 -10.62 5.33 16.42
CA GLN A 32 -10.33 6.68 16.93
C GLN A 32 -9.01 6.66 17.70
N LEU A 33 -8.11 7.57 17.39
CA LEU A 33 -6.78 7.65 17.99
C LEU A 33 -6.56 9.02 18.64
N ALA A 34 -5.59 9.11 19.54
CA ALA A 34 -5.16 10.40 20.07
C ALA A 34 -4.23 11.10 19.07
N THR A 35 -4.24 12.44 19.08
CA THR A 35 -3.25 13.25 18.35
C THR A 35 -1.81 12.80 18.65
N GLY A 36 -1.00 12.65 17.60
CA GLY A 36 0.39 12.22 17.73
C GLY A 36 0.90 11.46 16.52
N THR A 37 1.97 10.69 16.73
CA THR A 37 2.54 9.83 15.70
C THR A 37 1.71 8.55 15.56
N ILE A 38 1.04 8.42 14.42
CA ILE A 38 0.25 7.25 14.07
C ILE A 38 1.10 6.33 13.20
N THR A 39 1.19 5.05 13.57
CA THR A 39 1.87 4.02 12.78
C THR A 39 0.84 3.21 12.01
N LEU A 40 0.95 3.24 10.68
CA LEU A 40 0.21 2.40 9.76
C LEU A 40 0.92 1.05 9.62
N ASN A 41 0.20 -0.06 9.75
CA ASN A 41 0.72 -1.42 9.65
C ASN A 41 -0.21 -2.28 8.80
N TRP A 42 0.37 -3.13 7.98
CA TRP A 42 -0.34 -4.11 7.15
C TRP A 42 0.42 -5.45 7.10
N GLN A 43 -0.26 -6.50 6.66
CA GLN A 43 0.38 -7.79 6.39
C GLN A 43 1.19 -7.72 5.10
N THR A 44 2.36 -8.35 5.10
CA THR A 44 3.15 -8.50 3.88
C THR A 44 2.49 -9.46 2.91
N LEU A 45 2.53 -9.15 1.62
CA LEU A 45 2.16 -10.08 0.56
C LEU A 45 3.38 -10.82 0.02
N SER A 46 3.23 -12.12 -0.20
CA SER A 46 4.22 -12.91 -0.93
C SER A 46 4.38 -12.34 -2.34
N ASN A 47 5.63 -12.22 -2.80
CA ASN A 47 6.00 -11.68 -4.12
C ASN A 47 5.76 -10.18 -4.30
N ALA A 48 5.46 -9.43 -3.24
CA ALA A 48 5.53 -7.97 -3.25
C ALA A 48 6.97 -7.48 -2.99
N ASN A 49 7.41 -6.46 -3.74
CA ASN A 49 8.70 -5.80 -3.53
C ASN A 49 8.57 -4.52 -2.71
N SER A 50 7.43 -3.83 -2.79
CA SER A 50 7.19 -2.57 -2.10
C SER A 50 5.70 -2.33 -1.88
N TYR A 51 5.40 -1.31 -1.08
CA TYR A 51 4.05 -0.85 -0.78
C TYR A 51 3.94 0.64 -1.01
N HIS A 52 2.90 1.04 -1.73
CA HIS A 52 2.56 2.44 -1.93
C HIS A 52 1.47 2.84 -0.94
N VAL A 53 1.76 3.83 -0.11
CA VAL A 53 0.92 4.24 1.02
C VAL A 53 0.55 5.70 0.87
N GLN A 54 -0.74 5.99 1.00
CA GLN A 54 -1.27 7.35 0.95
C GLN A 54 -2.20 7.63 2.12
N ILE A 55 -2.23 8.89 2.55
CA ILE A 55 -3.18 9.41 3.55
C ILE A 55 -3.80 10.70 3.02
N ALA A 56 -5.12 10.80 3.08
CA ALA A 56 -5.89 11.97 2.68
C ALA A 56 -6.82 12.42 3.81
N THR A 57 -7.18 13.70 3.82
CA THR A 57 -8.22 14.26 4.69
C THR A 57 -9.22 15.07 3.86
N PRO A 58 -10.53 15.01 4.17
CA PRO A 58 -11.19 14.03 5.04
C PRO A 58 -11.23 12.61 4.44
N GLY A 59 -10.96 12.47 3.15
CA GLY A 59 -10.91 11.19 2.42
C GLY A 59 -10.47 11.40 0.97
N PHE A 60 -10.28 10.35 0.18
CA PHE A 60 -9.74 10.44 -1.19
C PHE A 60 -10.73 11.02 -2.22
N THR A 61 -12.03 10.83 -2.02
CA THR A 61 -13.07 11.32 -2.96
C THR A 61 -13.22 12.84 -2.92
N ASN A 62 -13.02 13.43 -1.75
CA ASN A 62 -13.22 14.85 -1.46
C ASN A 62 -12.03 15.42 -0.68
N ALA A 63 -10.82 14.97 -1.04
CA ALA A 63 -9.59 15.34 -0.36
C ALA A 63 -9.37 16.85 -0.42
N THR A 64 -9.25 17.49 0.74
CA THR A 64 -8.71 18.85 0.83
C THR A 64 -7.19 18.81 0.82
N GLN A 65 -6.58 17.72 1.30
CA GLN A 65 -5.13 17.53 1.30
C GLN A 65 -4.75 16.04 1.24
N ILE A 66 -3.65 15.75 0.53
CA ILE A 66 -2.87 14.51 0.64
C ILE A 66 -1.71 14.76 1.61
N LEU A 67 -1.70 14.05 2.73
CA LEU A 67 -0.78 14.25 3.84
C LEU A 67 0.44 13.33 3.78
N LEU A 68 0.28 12.17 3.15
CA LEU A 68 1.33 11.20 2.90
C LEU A 68 1.13 10.62 1.51
N ASP A 69 2.21 10.51 0.76
CA ASP A 69 2.28 9.76 -0.50
C ASP A 69 3.71 9.19 -0.64
N THR A 70 3.88 7.90 -0.37
CA THR A 70 5.21 7.31 -0.26
C THR A 70 5.24 5.84 -0.65
N THR A 71 6.42 5.37 -1.05
CA THR A 71 6.71 3.96 -1.28
C THR A 71 7.70 3.46 -0.24
N VAL A 72 7.35 2.36 0.44
CA VAL A 72 8.21 1.71 1.45
C VAL A 72 8.42 0.24 1.08
N THR A 73 9.51 -0.36 1.56
CA THR A 73 9.76 -1.81 1.43
C THR A 73 9.34 -2.57 2.68
N GLU A 74 9.27 -1.90 3.83
CA GLU A 74 8.68 -2.44 5.04
C GLU A 74 7.14 -2.50 4.98
N ASN A 75 6.55 -3.23 5.91
CA ASN A 75 5.10 -3.35 6.06
C ASN A 75 4.48 -2.33 7.04
N ARG A 76 5.18 -1.21 7.24
CA ARG A 76 4.76 -0.14 8.14
C ARG A 76 5.34 1.21 7.72
N THR A 77 4.61 2.26 8.06
CA THR A 77 5.07 3.65 7.98
C THR A 77 4.39 4.49 9.08
N SER A 78 4.90 5.68 9.37
CA SER A 78 4.36 6.54 10.42
C SER A 78 4.20 7.98 9.95
N ILE A 79 3.21 8.67 10.50
CA ILE A 79 2.97 10.09 10.26
C ILE A 79 2.49 10.77 11.55
N ALA A 80 2.86 12.03 11.77
CA ALA A 80 2.27 12.85 12.82
C ALA A 80 0.95 13.43 12.32
N LEU A 81 -0.15 13.17 13.03
CA LEU A 81 -1.48 13.68 12.70
C LEU A 81 -2.09 14.42 13.89
N THR A 82 -2.82 15.49 13.58
CA THR A 82 -3.63 16.27 14.53
C THR A 82 -5.07 15.80 14.51
N THR A 83 -5.94 16.40 15.34
CA THR A 83 -7.37 16.15 15.32
C THR A 83 -7.96 16.29 13.91
N GLY A 84 -8.74 15.29 13.47
CA GLY A 84 -9.34 15.26 12.14
C GLY A 84 -9.83 13.88 11.69
N THR A 85 -10.49 13.85 10.55
CA THR A 85 -10.90 12.62 9.86
C THR A 85 -9.94 12.33 8.72
N TYR A 86 -9.57 11.07 8.55
CA TYR A 86 -8.59 10.62 7.57
C TYR A 86 -9.04 9.35 6.86
N GLN A 87 -8.63 9.21 5.60
CA GLN A 87 -8.53 7.91 4.96
C GLN A 87 -7.06 7.61 4.72
N TRP A 88 -6.67 6.35 4.93
CA TRP A 88 -5.41 5.86 4.42
C TRP A 88 -5.63 4.65 3.53
N ARG A 89 -4.72 4.47 2.58
CA ARG A 89 -4.74 3.33 1.69
C ARG A 89 -3.35 2.80 1.42
N VAL A 90 -3.28 1.51 1.19
CA VAL A 90 -2.06 0.80 0.82
C VAL A 90 -2.33 -0.16 -0.33
N ARG A 91 -1.39 -0.25 -1.27
CA ARG A 91 -1.31 -1.32 -2.26
C ARG A 91 0.10 -1.89 -2.29
N ALA A 92 0.22 -3.16 -2.63
CA ALA A 92 1.51 -3.79 -2.87
C ALA A 92 1.87 -3.68 -4.35
N SER A 93 3.17 -3.62 -4.65
CA SER A 93 3.71 -3.65 -5.99
C SER A 93 4.90 -4.61 -6.08
N ASN A 94 5.05 -5.26 -7.24
CA ASN A 94 6.27 -5.93 -7.65
C ASN A 94 6.79 -5.33 -8.96
N THR A 95 7.71 -6.00 -9.64
CA THR A 95 8.32 -5.48 -10.87
C THR A 95 7.35 -5.33 -12.05
N ALA A 96 6.21 -6.02 -12.06
CA ALA A 96 5.27 -6.03 -13.17
C ALA A 96 3.81 -5.75 -12.78
N TYR A 97 3.42 -6.01 -11.54
CA TYR A 97 2.04 -6.01 -11.07
C TYR A 97 1.88 -5.20 -9.79
N ALA A 98 0.66 -4.75 -9.53
CA ALA A 98 0.27 -4.10 -8.29
C ALA A 98 -1.13 -4.53 -7.89
N THR A 99 -1.38 -4.64 -6.59
CA THR A 99 -2.74 -4.86 -6.07
C THR A 99 -3.60 -3.62 -6.26
N GLU A 100 -4.91 -3.80 -6.17
CA GLU A 100 -5.79 -2.70 -5.84
C GLU A 100 -5.46 -2.10 -4.46
N TYR A 101 -5.85 -0.85 -4.26
CA TYR A 101 -5.73 -0.21 -2.96
C TYR A 101 -6.71 -0.81 -1.96
N THR A 102 -6.21 -1.17 -0.79
CA THR A 102 -7.05 -1.33 0.40
C THR A 102 -7.10 0.01 1.12
N THR A 103 -8.31 0.56 1.27
CA THR A 103 -8.56 1.87 1.88
C THR A 103 -9.38 1.70 3.15
N ILE A 104 -9.01 2.40 4.23
CA ILE A 104 -9.82 2.47 5.45
C ILE A 104 -9.95 3.90 5.96
N ASN A 105 -11.00 4.15 6.74
CA ASN A 105 -11.25 5.41 7.44
C ASN A 105 -10.84 5.32 8.91
N PHE A 106 -10.30 6.40 9.45
CA PHE A 106 -10.05 6.55 10.89
C PHE A 106 -10.13 8.03 11.29
N SER A 107 -10.19 8.30 12.59
CA SER A 107 -10.14 9.67 13.10
C SER A 107 -9.10 9.82 14.19
N VAL A 108 -8.65 11.05 14.37
CA VAL A 108 -7.74 11.46 15.43
C VAL A 108 -8.44 12.54 16.24
N ASN A 109 -8.38 12.44 17.57
CA ASN A 109 -9.00 13.38 18.52
C ASN A 109 -7.96 13.97 19.48
#